data_AF-A0A2M7X267-F1
#
_entry.id   AF-A0A2M7X267-F1
#
_cell.length_a   1.000
_cell.length_b   1.000
_cell.length_c   1.000
_cell.angle_alpha   90.00
_cell.angle_beta   90.00
_cell.angle_gamma   90.00
#
_symmetry.space_group_name_H-M   'P 1'
#
loop_
_entity.id
_entity.type
_entity.pdbx_description
1 polymer ?
#
loop_
_entity_poly.entity_id
_entity_poly.type
_entity_poly.pdbx_seq_one_letter_code
_entity_poly.pdbx_strand_id
1 'polypeptide(L)'
;DFNDLIELAKKIKDVASTKDIEYAFTLYAGLSLHFLIKPFTLLHIYANPEDMQILKDELRLTAVQNKEDANLGIIVNTDIVFVPTKEIGGFKVVEDKVLLRDLSQKNDEELVRQFRQHLTVS
;
A
#
# COMPACT_ATOMS: atom_id res chain seq x y z
N ASP A 1 -13.42 4.32 -10.58
CA ASP A 1 -14.40 4.60 -9.52
C ASP A 1 -13.80 4.24 -8.17
N PHE A 2 -14.19 4.86 -7.05
CA PHE A 2 -13.59 4.53 -5.73
C PHE A 2 -13.90 3.09 -5.28
N ASN A 3 -15.04 2.56 -5.73
CA ASN A 3 -15.42 1.17 -5.50
C ASN A 3 -14.38 0.21 -6.09
N ASP A 4 -13.78 0.54 -7.23
CA ASP A 4 -12.78 -0.29 -7.90
C ASP A 4 -11.50 -0.47 -7.06
N LEU A 5 -11.11 0.56 -6.29
CA LEU A 5 -9.91 0.49 -5.44
C LEU A 5 -10.13 -0.35 -4.18
N ILE A 6 -11.33 -0.27 -3.60
CA ILE A 6 -11.67 -1.11 -2.44
C ILE A 6 -11.72 -2.58 -2.86
N GLU A 7 -12.30 -2.87 -4.03
CA GLU A 7 -12.31 -4.21 -4.61
C GLU A 7 -10.89 -4.70 -4.91
N LEU A 8 -10.04 -3.85 -5.49
CA LEU A 8 -8.63 -4.18 -5.72
C LEU A 8 -7.88 -4.45 -4.42
N ALA A 9 -8.10 -3.64 -3.38
CA ALA A 9 -7.46 -3.84 -2.08
C ALA A 9 -7.88 -5.17 -1.43
N LYS A 10 -9.16 -5.53 -1.51
CA LYS A 10 -9.66 -6.84 -1.06
C LYS A 10 -9.04 -7.99 -1.87
N LYS A 11 -8.95 -7.83 -3.19
CA LYS A 11 -8.33 -8.84 -4.06
C LYS A 11 -6.85 -9.03 -3.72
N ILE A 12 -6.10 -7.96 -3.44
CA ILE A 12 -4.70 -8.05 -2.98
C ILE A 12 -4.61 -8.86 -1.69
N LYS A 13 -5.48 -8.57 -0.70
CA LYS A 13 -5.55 -9.33 0.55
C LYS A 13 -5.85 -10.81 0.30
N ASP A 14 -6.81 -11.12 -0.55
CA ASP A 14 -7.24 -12.49 -0.82
C ASP A 14 -6.13 -13.28 -1.55
N VAL A 15 -5.48 -12.68 -2.55
CA VAL A 15 -4.32 -13.28 -3.22
C VAL A 15 -3.18 -13.51 -2.23
N ALA A 16 -2.90 -12.53 -1.38
CA ALA A 16 -1.86 -12.66 -0.36
C ALA A 16 -2.11 -13.83 0.59
N SER A 17 -3.34 -13.95 1.08
CA SER A 17 -3.71 -15.04 1.99
C SER A 17 -3.74 -16.41 1.31
N THR A 18 -4.13 -16.49 0.04
CA THR A 18 -4.30 -17.78 -0.67
C THR A 18 -3.01 -18.31 -1.28
N LYS A 19 -2.08 -17.41 -1.63
CA LYS A 19 -0.78 -17.76 -2.22
C LYS A 19 0.37 -17.72 -1.22
N ASP A 20 0.08 -17.39 0.04
CA ASP A 20 1.09 -17.24 1.10
C ASP A 20 2.19 -16.24 0.73
N ILE A 21 1.79 -15.08 0.20
CA ILE A 21 2.71 -14.01 -0.19
C ILE A 21 2.62 -12.83 0.78
N GLU A 22 3.73 -12.12 0.95
CA GLU A 22 3.78 -10.94 1.81
C GLU A 22 3.39 -9.67 1.04
N TYR A 23 2.58 -8.84 1.69
CA TYR A 23 2.24 -7.51 1.19
C TYR A 23 2.06 -6.54 2.36
N ALA A 24 2.21 -5.25 2.06
CA ALA A 24 1.87 -4.19 3.00
C ALA A 24 1.43 -2.93 2.25
N PHE A 25 0.25 -2.38 2.58
CA PHE A 25 -0.13 -1.06 2.08
C PHE A 25 0.80 0.02 2.64
N THR A 26 1.07 1.02 1.82
CA THR A 26 1.81 2.24 2.19
C THR A 26 1.20 3.47 1.51
N LEU A 27 1.78 4.65 1.76
CA LEU A 27 1.36 5.95 1.23
C LEU A 27 -0.13 6.20 1.50
N TYR A 28 -0.87 6.75 0.54
CA TYR A 28 -2.29 7.10 0.69
C TYR A 28 -3.14 5.90 1.14
N ALA A 29 -2.92 4.72 0.55
CA ALA A 29 -3.67 3.52 0.91
C ALA A 29 -3.42 3.12 2.38
N GLY A 30 -2.15 3.05 2.78
CA GLY A 30 -1.79 2.75 4.17
C GLY A 30 -2.32 3.79 5.15
N LEU A 31 -2.20 5.07 4.81
CA LEU A 31 -2.67 6.18 5.65
C LEU A 31 -4.20 6.19 5.81
N SER A 32 -4.94 5.86 4.74
CA SER A 32 -6.40 5.83 4.77
C SER A 32 -7.00 4.80 5.74
N LEU A 33 -6.21 3.80 6.15
CA LEU A 33 -6.62 2.83 7.17
C LEU A 33 -6.62 3.42 8.58
N HIS A 34 -5.83 4.48 8.83
CA HIS A 34 -5.75 5.15 10.12
C HIS A 34 -6.87 6.17 10.34
N PHE A 35 -7.13 6.98 9.31
CA PHE A 35 -8.15 8.03 9.35
C PHE A 35 -8.57 8.41 7.93
N LEU A 36 -9.69 9.12 7.82
CA LEU A 36 -10.19 9.61 6.55
C LEU A 36 -9.21 10.63 5.94
N ILE A 37 -8.76 10.36 4.72
CA ILE A 37 -7.92 11.27 3.94
C ILE A 37 -8.63 11.75 2.66
N LYS A 38 -7.98 12.66 1.93
CA LYS A 38 -8.46 13.06 0.60
C LYS A 38 -8.52 11.83 -0.34
N PRO A 39 -9.48 11.81 -1.27
CA PRO A 39 -9.60 10.69 -2.20
C PRO A 39 -8.34 10.55 -3.08
N PHE A 40 -7.97 9.31 -3.39
CA PHE A 40 -6.81 8.96 -4.21
C PHE A 40 -7.18 7.86 -5.22
N THR A 41 -6.41 7.75 -6.30
CA THR A 41 -6.68 6.82 -7.42
C THR A 41 -5.69 5.66 -7.52
N LEU A 42 -4.64 5.66 -6.69
CA LEU A 42 -3.50 4.75 -6.80
C LEU A 42 -3.18 4.09 -5.46
N LEU A 43 -3.32 2.76 -5.41
CA LEU A 43 -2.84 1.96 -4.28
C LEU A 43 -1.33 1.81 -4.37
N HIS A 44 -0.66 1.80 -3.22
CA HIS A 44 0.75 1.42 -3.14
C HIS A 44 0.91 0.27 -2.16
N ILE A 45 1.63 -0.76 -2.58
CA ILE A 45 1.99 -1.91 -1.74
C ILE A 45 3.48 -2.17 -1.79
N TYR A 46 4.03 -2.66 -0.68
CA TYR A 46 5.25 -3.46 -0.72
C TYR A 46 4.93 -4.90 -1.11
N ALA A 47 5.83 -5.52 -1.87
CA ALA A 47 5.83 -6.94 -2.19
C ALA A 47 7.27 -7.43 -2.41
N ASN A 48 7.52 -8.72 -2.22
CA ASN A 48 8.82 -9.30 -2.54
C ASN A 48 9.00 -9.54 -4.05
N PRO A 49 10.24 -9.49 -4.58
CA PRO A 49 10.51 -9.66 -6.00
C PRO A 49 10.08 -11.04 -6.54
N GLU A 50 10.21 -12.10 -5.74
CA GLU A 50 9.82 -13.46 -6.08
C GLU A 50 8.30 -13.62 -6.29
N ASP A 51 7.49 -12.79 -5.62
CA ASP A 51 6.03 -12.84 -5.69
C ASP A 51 5.47 -12.04 -6.87
N MET A 52 6.31 -11.28 -7.58
CA MET A 52 5.87 -10.39 -8.64
C MET A 52 5.14 -11.11 -9.77
N GLN A 53 5.55 -12.33 -10.11
CA GLN A 53 4.89 -13.10 -11.16
C GLN A 53 3.49 -13.55 -10.71
N ILE A 54 3.37 -14.04 -9.47
CA ILE A 54 2.10 -14.45 -8.87
C ILE A 54 1.13 -13.26 -8.81
N LEU A 55 1.61 -12.11 -8.34
CA LEU A 55 0.81 -10.88 -8.29
C LEU A 55 0.32 -10.46 -9.68
N LYS A 56 1.18 -10.52 -10.70
CA LYS A 56 0.79 -10.20 -12.09
C LYS A 56 -0.31 -11.12 -12.59
N ASP A 57 -0.18 -12.43 -12.37
CA ASP A 57 -1.11 -13.41 -12.93
C ASP A 57 -2.47 -13.38 -12.19
N GLU A 58 -2.45 -13.39 -10.87
CA GLU A 58 -3.67 -13.43 -10.05
C GLU A 58 -4.45 -12.11 -10.09
N LEU A 59 -3.73 -10.98 -10.06
CA LEU A 59 -4.36 -9.65 -10.15
C LEU A 59 -4.62 -9.22 -11.60
N ARG A 60 -4.12 -9.96 -12.60
CA ARG A 60 -4.17 -9.62 -14.03
C ARG A 60 -3.55 -8.24 -14.31
N LEU A 61 -2.36 -8.01 -13.76
CA LEU A 61 -1.67 -6.73 -13.89
C LEU A 61 -1.07 -6.58 -15.28
N THR A 62 -1.25 -5.40 -15.85
CA THR A 62 -0.58 -4.98 -17.08
C THR A 62 0.27 -3.75 -16.75
N ALA A 63 1.53 -3.76 -17.18
CA ALA A 63 2.39 -2.60 -16.99
C ALA A 63 1.87 -1.43 -17.84
N VAL A 64 1.81 -0.25 -17.23
CA VAL A 64 1.45 1.00 -17.91
C VAL A 64 2.71 1.82 -18.22
N GLN A 65 2.66 2.65 -19.25
CA GLN A 65 3.76 3.53 -19.62
C GLN A 65 3.83 4.76 -18.71
N ASN A 66 2.66 5.35 -18.40
CA ASN A 66 2.56 6.53 -17.54
C ASN A 66 2.00 6.15 -16.17
N LYS A 67 2.51 6.79 -15.12
CA LYS A 67 2.08 6.53 -13.74
C LYS A 67 0.62 6.90 -13.47
N GLU A 68 0.11 7.86 -14.22
CA GLU A 68 -1.25 8.39 -14.13
C GLU A 68 -2.31 7.42 -14.66
N ASP A 69 -1.90 6.47 -15.51
CA ASP A 69 -2.75 5.38 -16.00
C ASP A 69 -2.80 4.20 -15.01
N ALA A 70 -1.99 4.23 -13.95
CA ALA A 70 -1.89 3.14 -12.98
C ALA A 70 -2.92 3.30 -11.85
N ASN A 71 -3.50 2.17 -11.42
CA ASN A 71 -4.29 2.06 -10.18
C ASN A 71 -3.58 1.28 -9.07
N LEU A 72 -2.45 0.64 -9.38
CA LEU A 72 -1.57 -0.06 -8.43
C LEU A 72 -0.09 0.26 -8.71
N GLY A 73 0.61 0.74 -7.69
CA GLY A 73 2.05 0.88 -7.65
C GLY A 73 2.63 -0.18 -6.71
N ILE A 74 3.56 -0.99 -7.20
CA ILE A 74 4.25 -2.00 -6.40
C ILE A 74 5.66 -1.51 -6.09
N ILE A 75 5.98 -1.41 -4.81
CA ILE A 75 7.32 -1.13 -4.31
C ILE A 75 7.95 -2.48 -4.01
N VAL A 76 8.96 -2.84 -4.79
CA VAL A 76 9.67 -4.11 -4.61
C VAL A 76 10.56 -4.00 -3.39
N ASN A 77 10.32 -4.85 -2.39
CA ASN A 77 11.18 -4.99 -1.23
C ASN A 77 12.44 -5.76 -1.62
N THR A 78 13.59 -5.09 -1.64
CA THR A 78 14.88 -5.74 -1.97
C THR A 78 15.68 -6.15 -0.74
N ASP A 79 15.12 -5.93 0.46
CA ASP A 79 15.76 -6.30 1.72
C ASP A 79 15.61 -7.80 2.00
N ILE A 80 16.49 -8.35 2.85
CA ILE A 80 16.48 -9.77 3.23
C ILE A 80 15.20 -10.15 3.99
N VAL A 81 14.66 -9.20 4.75
CA VAL A 81 13.45 -9.37 5.56
C VAL A 81 12.37 -8.46 5.00
N PHE A 82 11.12 -8.92 5.03
CA PHE A 82 10.00 -8.09 4.64
C PHE A 82 9.85 -6.85 5.52
N VAL A 83 9.28 -5.80 4.94
CA VAL A 83 9.02 -4.55 5.68
C VAL A 83 8.16 -4.84 6.92
N PRO A 84 8.49 -4.27 8.09
CA PRO A 84 7.65 -4.44 9.28
C PRO A 84 6.21 -3.99 9.02
N THR A 85 5.25 -4.81 9.42
CA THR A 85 3.83 -4.58 9.18
C THR A 85 3.02 -4.62 10.46
N LYS A 86 1.84 -3.99 10.41
CA LYS A 86 0.75 -4.16 11.37
C LYS A 86 -0.56 -4.37 10.63
N GLU A 87 -1.58 -4.81 11.35
CA GLU A 87 -2.91 -5.04 10.78
C GLU A 87 -3.89 -3.96 11.23
N ILE A 88 -4.58 -3.33 10.27
CA ILE A 88 -5.66 -2.38 10.53
C ILE A 88 -6.85 -2.72 9.65
N GLY A 89 -8.02 -2.93 10.25
CA GLY A 89 -9.23 -3.27 9.51
C GLY A 89 -9.12 -4.55 8.68
N GLY A 90 -8.25 -5.48 9.07
CA GLY A 90 -7.98 -6.72 8.34
C GLY A 90 -7.04 -6.58 7.14
N PHE A 91 -6.40 -5.43 6.95
CA PHE A 91 -5.39 -5.21 5.92
C PHE A 91 -3.99 -5.06 6.54
N LYS A 92 -2.97 -5.59 5.87
CA LYS A 92 -1.57 -5.37 6.26
C LYS A 92 -1.13 -3.99 5.78
N VAL A 93 -0.58 -3.20 6.69
CA VAL A 93 -0.01 -1.87 6.44
C VAL A 93 1.39 -1.82 7.02
N VAL A 94 2.29 -1.08 6.39
CA VAL A 94 3.64 -0.88 6.95
C VAL A 94 3.57 -0.18 8.31
N GLU A 95 4.54 -0.43 9.19
CA GLU A 95 4.61 0.25 10.48
C GLU A 95 4.71 1.78 10.32
N ASP A 96 4.30 2.52 11.36
CA ASP A 96 4.17 3.98 11.34
C ASP A 96 5.46 4.70 10.92
N LYS A 97 6.63 4.19 11.34
CA LYS A 97 7.93 4.73 10.96
C LYS A 97 8.20 4.61 9.46
N VAL A 98 7.82 3.49 8.87
CA VAL A 98 7.98 3.24 7.43
C VAL A 98 6.98 4.08 6.65
N LEU A 99 5.72 4.11 7.09
CA LEU A 99 4.69 4.93 6.46
C LEU A 99 5.07 6.43 6.44
N LEU A 100 5.59 6.96 7.55
CA LEU A 100 6.09 8.34 7.62
C LEU A 100 7.25 8.58 6.66
N ARG A 101 8.20 7.65 6.57
CA ARG A 101 9.33 7.74 5.65
C ARG A 101 8.83 7.80 4.20
N ASP A 102 7.94 6.90 3.83
CA ASP A 102 7.45 6.79 2.46
C ASP A 102 6.64 8.03 2.05
N LEU A 103 5.78 8.55 2.95
CA LEU A 103 5.05 9.81 2.75
C LEU A 103 6.01 11.00 2.58
N SER A 104 7.08 11.05 3.38
CA SER A 104 8.08 12.12 3.31
C SER A 104 8.83 12.11 1.96
N GLN A 105 9.10 10.93 1.40
CA GLN A 105 9.76 10.80 0.09
C GLN A 105 8.88 11.27 -1.08
N LYS A 106 7.56 11.32 -0.90
CA LYS A 106 6.62 11.87 -1.89
C LYS A 106 6.46 13.39 -1.79
N ASN A 107 7.15 14.05 -0.86
CA ASN A 107 7.01 15.48 -0.54
C ASN A 107 5.56 15.88 -0.21
N ASP A 108 4.77 14.97 0.37
CA ASP A 108 3.41 15.27 0.82
C ASP A 108 3.43 15.74 2.29
N GLU A 109 3.94 16.95 2.50
CA GLU A 109 4.14 17.53 3.83
C GLU A 109 2.84 17.62 4.65
N GLU A 110 1.71 17.81 3.97
CA GLU A 110 0.41 17.92 4.62
C GLU A 110 -0.04 16.57 5.18
N LEU A 111 0.08 15.48 4.42
CA LEU A 111 -0.23 14.14 4.93
C LEU A 111 0.74 13.71 6.03
N VAL A 112 2.03 14.05 5.93
CA VAL A 112 3.00 13.81 7.00
C VAL A 112 2.58 14.52 8.28
N ARG A 113 2.14 15.79 8.18
CA ARG A 113 1.66 16.58 9.32
C ARG A 113 0.42 15.97 9.95
N GLN A 114 -0.58 15.62 9.15
CA GLN A 114 -1.81 14.98 9.62
C GLN A 114 -1.53 13.65 10.32
N PHE A 115 -0.64 12.84 9.74
CA PHE A 115 -0.29 11.56 10.34
C PHE A 115 0.42 11.71 11.68
N ARG A 116 1.38 12.63 11.79
CA ARG A 116 2.05 12.92 13.07
C ARG A 116 1.06 13.36 14.15
N GLN A 117 0.09 14.20 13.80
CA GLN A 117 -0.98 14.61 14.73
C GLN A 117 -1.82 13.41 15.19
N HIS A 118 -2.20 12.53 14.26
CA HIS A 118 -2.94 11.31 14.60
C HIS A 118 -2.16 10.40 15.58
N LEU A 119 -0.85 10.24 15.39
CA LEU A 119 0.01 9.42 16.26
C LEU A 119 0.19 10.01 17.67
N THR A 120 0.00 11.31 17.86
CA THR A 120 0.07 11.94 19.20
C THR A 120 -1.23 11.87 19.98
N VAL A 121 -2.34 11.58 19.32
CA VAL A 121 -3.69 11.57 19.92
C VAL A 121 -4.21 10.14 20.12
N SER A 122 -3.61 9.16 19.45
CA SER A 122 -3.90 7.72 19.58
C SER A 122 -3.07 7.06 20.68
#